data_AF-A0A924L0L5-F1
#
_entry.id   AF-A0A924L0L5-F1
#
_cell.length_a   1.000
_cell.length_b   1.000
_cell.length_c   1.000
_cell.angle_alpha   90.00
_cell.angle_beta   90.00
_cell.angle_gamma   90.00
#
_symmetry.space_group_name_H-M   'P 1'
#
loop_
_entity.id
_entity.type
_entity.pdbx_description
1 polymer ?
#
loop_
_entity_poly.entity_id
_entity_poly.type
_entity_poly.pdbx_seq_one_letter_code
_entity_poly.pdbx_strand_id
1 'polypeptide(L)'
;MKQFCLIIFSFCGSCLSAQTLPDFDQIKMEKTSDYKPAEPFVLQTSNYLLSIPFKKENKDRLNALRFISKWMNGTPDFSFSFTDMAEKIGKENYDLIGLYMAAMAKYTLENKAAAKDTKQVKLNALILLINYCENKDNDIRMSKQLKKLSEARSKGELEKSM
;
A
#
# COMPACT_ATOMS: atom_id res chain seq x y z
N MET A 1 -52.28 20.18 -8.11
CA MET A 1 -51.94 18.77 -8.44
C MET A 1 -50.43 18.62 -8.41
N LYS A 2 -49.96 17.69 -7.58
CA LYS A 2 -48.57 17.54 -7.13
C LYS A 2 -47.64 17.18 -8.30
N GLN A 3 -46.63 18.00 -8.56
CA GLN A 3 -45.52 17.63 -9.44
C GLN A 3 -44.69 16.54 -8.74
N PHE A 4 -44.54 15.41 -9.42
CA PHE A 4 -43.81 14.25 -8.98
C PHE A 4 -42.31 14.48 -9.23
N CYS A 5 -41.53 14.77 -8.19
CA CYS A 5 -40.07 14.75 -8.27
C CYS A 5 -39.58 13.30 -8.06
N LEU A 6 -39.22 12.63 -9.16
CA LEU A 6 -38.50 11.36 -9.12
C LEU A 6 -37.00 11.64 -9.08
N ILE A 7 -36.41 11.63 -7.89
CA ILE A 7 -34.96 11.59 -7.70
C ILE A 7 -34.54 10.12 -7.67
N ILE A 8 -33.96 9.64 -8.78
CA ILE A 8 -33.31 8.33 -8.83
C ILE A 8 -31.90 8.51 -8.27
N PHE A 9 -31.73 8.21 -6.97
CA PHE A 9 -30.41 8.09 -6.35
C PHE A 9 -29.84 6.71 -6.74
N SER A 10 -29.08 6.65 -7.82
CA SER A 10 -28.32 5.45 -8.18
C SER A 10 -27.14 5.31 -7.22
N PHE A 11 -27.37 4.65 -6.09
CA PHE A 11 -26.33 4.29 -5.14
C PHE A 11 -25.50 3.14 -5.75
N CYS A 12 -24.50 3.48 -6.56
CA CYS A 12 -23.43 2.53 -6.90
C CYS A 12 -22.62 2.28 -5.63
N GLY A 13 -23.04 1.28 -4.85
CA GLY A 13 -22.28 0.74 -3.74
C GLY A 13 -21.03 0.05 -4.25
N SER A 14 -19.99 0.81 -4.53
CA SER A 14 -18.63 0.28 -4.58
C SER A 14 -18.30 -0.19 -3.18
N CYS A 15 -18.18 -1.50 -2.95
CA CYS A 15 -17.79 -2.05 -1.65
C CYS A 15 -16.53 -1.34 -1.14
N LEU A 16 -16.70 -0.53 -0.09
CA LEU A 16 -15.63 0.13 0.64
C LEU A 16 -14.93 -0.90 1.55
N SER A 17 -14.35 -1.95 0.97
CA SER A 17 -13.66 -3.01 1.72
C SER A 17 -12.34 -2.55 2.35
N ALA A 18 -11.90 -1.32 2.09
CA ALA A 18 -10.68 -0.75 2.68
C ALA A 18 -10.83 -0.37 4.16
N GLN A 19 -12.06 -0.33 4.71
CA GLN A 19 -12.31 0.18 6.06
C GLN A 19 -12.09 -0.86 7.17
N THR A 20 -11.99 -2.15 6.82
CA THR A 20 -11.79 -3.23 7.79
C THR A 20 -10.64 -4.14 7.35
N LEU A 21 -9.98 -4.76 8.33
CA LEU A 21 -9.03 -5.82 8.07
C LEU A 21 -9.74 -7.17 7.89
N PRO A 22 -9.19 -8.06 7.07
CA PRO A 22 -9.68 -9.43 7.00
C PRO A 22 -9.29 -10.22 8.25
N ASP A 23 -10.01 -11.31 8.50
CA ASP A 23 -9.60 -12.30 9.51
C ASP A 23 -8.40 -13.09 8.99
N PHE A 24 -7.20 -12.67 9.42
CA PHE A 24 -5.94 -13.25 8.97
C PHE A 24 -5.80 -14.74 9.30
N ASP A 25 -6.46 -15.23 10.35
CA ASP A 25 -6.34 -16.62 10.79
C ASP A 25 -7.08 -17.59 9.86
N GLN A 26 -8.03 -17.09 9.06
CA GLN A 26 -8.76 -17.87 8.05
C GLN A 26 -8.02 -17.92 6.71
N ILE A 27 -6.95 -17.13 6.52
CA ILE A 27 -6.26 -17.01 5.24
C ILE A 27 -4.98 -17.83 5.27
N LYS A 28 -4.99 -18.93 4.53
CA LYS A 28 -3.83 -19.81 4.39
C LYS A 28 -2.76 -19.18 3.49
N MET A 29 -1.50 -19.39 3.85
CA MET A 29 -0.29 -19.01 3.10
C MET A 29 0.84 -19.96 3.52
N GLU A 30 0.63 -21.27 3.33
CA GLU A 30 1.55 -22.32 3.79
C GLU A 30 2.20 -23.05 2.61
N LYS A 31 1.43 -23.28 1.55
CA LYS A 31 1.90 -23.86 0.29
C LYS A 31 1.70 -22.88 -0.87
N THR A 32 2.42 -23.11 -1.95
CA THR A 32 2.41 -22.27 -3.16
C THR A 32 1.00 -21.95 -3.67
N SER A 33 0.08 -22.92 -3.65
CA SER A 33 -1.30 -22.74 -4.12
C SER A 33 -2.16 -21.84 -3.23
N ASP A 34 -1.73 -21.52 -2.02
CA ASP A 34 -2.48 -20.66 -1.09
C ASP A 34 -2.25 -19.16 -1.37
N TYR A 35 -1.12 -18.79 -1.99
CA TYR A 35 -0.73 -17.39 -2.15
C TYR A 35 -1.58 -16.62 -3.16
N LYS A 36 -2.06 -17.29 -4.22
CA LYS A 36 -2.93 -16.67 -5.23
C LYS A 36 -4.31 -16.33 -4.65
N PRO A 37 -5.02 -17.25 -3.95
CA PRO A 37 -6.25 -16.90 -3.24
C PRO A 37 -6.09 -15.83 -2.15
N ALA A 38 -4.89 -15.66 -1.58
CA ALA A 38 -4.63 -14.63 -0.58
C ALA A 38 -4.56 -13.20 -1.15
N GLU A 39 -4.31 -13.03 -2.46
CA GLU A 39 -4.10 -11.72 -3.10
C GLU A 39 -5.19 -10.68 -2.80
N PRO A 40 -6.51 -10.97 -2.87
CA PRO A 40 -7.54 -9.98 -2.58
C PRO A 40 -7.46 -9.42 -1.16
N PHE A 41 -7.12 -10.28 -0.18
CA PHE A 41 -6.96 -9.89 1.22
C PHE A 41 -5.70 -9.07 1.45
N VAL A 42 -4.63 -9.34 0.70
CA VAL A 42 -3.40 -8.54 0.72
C VAL A 42 -3.69 -7.15 0.18
N LEU A 43 -4.41 -7.05 -0.95
CA LEU A 43 -4.82 -5.77 -1.50
C LEU A 43 -5.72 -5.00 -0.53
N GLN A 44 -6.69 -5.67 0.09
CA GLN A 44 -7.54 -5.08 1.14
C GLN A 44 -6.69 -4.52 2.29
N THR A 45 -5.74 -5.32 2.78
CA THR A 45 -4.85 -4.96 3.90
C THR A 45 -3.94 -3.78 3.55
N SER A 46 -3.38 -3.75 2.35
CA SER A 46 -2.59 -2.63 1.84
C SER A 46 -3.44 -1.35 1.73
N ASN A 47 -4.67 -1.47 1.24
CA ASN A 47 -5.61 -0.35 1.16
C ASN A 47 -5.95 0.20 2.55
N TYR A 48 -6.21 -0.67 3.52
CA TYR A 48 -6.44 -0.27 4.91
C TYR A 48 -5.25 0.52 5.46
N LEU A 49 -4.03 -0.02 5.37
CA LEU A 49 -2.82 0.64 5.89
C LEU A 49 -2.53 2.01 5.28
N LEU A 50 -2.91 2.21 4.01
CA LEU A 50 -2.70 3.44 3.24
C LEU A 50 -3.90 4.40 3.26
N SER A 51 -4.98 4.06 3.98
CA SER A 51 -6.18 4.91 4.10
C SER A 51 -6.44 5.42 5.51
N ILE A 52 -5.84 4.79 6.53
CA ILE A 52 -5.97 5.22 7.92
C ILE A 52 -4.78 6.09 8.34
N PRO A 53 -4.97 7.01 9.31
CA PRO A 53 -3.86 7.73 9.92
C PRO A 53 -2.77 6.83 10.52
N PHE A 54 -1.54 7.33 10.51
CA PHE A 54 -0.43 6.63 11.13
C PHE A 54 -0.58 6.63 12.65
N LYS A 55 -0.47 5.43 13.24
CA LYS A 55 -0.47 5.22 14.68
C LYS A 55 0.52 4.10 14.97
N LYS A 56 1.64 4.44 15.60
CA LYS A 56 2.76 3.51 15.83
C LYS A 56 2.35 2.33 16.71
N GLU A 57 1.59 2.58 17.77
CA GLU A 57 1.17 1.57 18.74
C GLU A 57 -0.12 0.82 18.34
N ASN A 58 -0.45 0.82 17.05
CA ASN A 58 -1.63 0.12 16.56
C ASN A 58 -1.33 -1.36 16.27
N LYS A 59 -1.94 -2.26 17.06
CA LYS A 59 -1.82 -3.72 16.89
C LYS A 59 -2.29 -4.21 15.52
N ASP A 60 -3.35 -3.63 14.98
CA ASP A 60 -3.89 -3.97 13.67
C ASP A 60 -2.89 -3.65 12.58
N ARG A 61 -2.17 -2.52 12.70
CA ARG A 61 -1.09 -2.15 11.78
C ARG A 61 0.04 -3.18 11.82
N LEU A 62 0.46 -3.61 13.01
CA LEU A 62 1.50 -4.63 13.14
C LEU A 62 1.07 -5.97 12.52
N ASN A 63 -0.17 -6.41 12.77
CA ASN A 63 -0.71 -7.64 12.21
C ASN A 63 -0.84 -7.56 10.67
N ALA A 64 -1.32 -6.43 10.16
CA ALA A 64 -1.42 -6.16 8.73
C ALA A 64 -0.05 -6.19 8.04
N LEU A 65 0.97 -5.57 8.63
CA LEU A 65 2.35 -5.60 8.10
C LEU A 65 2.93 -7.02 8.12
N ARG A 66 2.68 -7.80 9.18
CA ARG A 66 3.07 -9.21 9.24
C ARG A 66 2.40 -10.03 8.13
N PHE A 67 1.11 -9.80 7.90
CA PHE A 67 0.34 -10.47 6.85
C PHE A 67 0.89 -10.15 5.45
N ILE A 68 1.10 -8.86 5.15
CA ILE A 68 1.69 -8.42 3.87
C ILE A 68 3.10 -8.97 3.70
N SER A 69 3.94 -8.91 4.74
CA SER A 69 5.31 -9.44 4.71
C SER A 69 5.32 -10.94 4.44
N LYS A 70 4.43 -11.71 5.09
CA LYS A 70 4.29 -13.16 4.82
C LYS A 70 3.94 -13.42 3.36
N TRP A 71 2.98 -12.68 2.79
CA TRP A 71 2.63 -12.82 1.38
C TRP A 71 3.78 -12.45 0.44
N MET A 72 4.43 -11.29 0.66
CA MET A 72 5.53 -10.81 -0.18
C MET A 72 6.72 -11.77 -0.20
N ASN A 73 6.99 -12.46 0.92
CA ASN A 73 8.11 -13.41 1.01
C ASN A 73 7.80 -14.79 0.41
N GLY A 74 6.53 -15.15 0.23
CA GLY A 74 6.16 -16.53 -0.16
C GLY A 74 5.40 -16.66 -1.46
N THR A 75 4.91 -15.56 -2.06
CA THR A 75 4.23 -15.63 -3.34
C THR A 75 5.16 -16.10 -4.46
N PRO A 76 4.77 -17.09 -5.29
CA PRO A 76 5.58 -17.56 -6.41
C PRO A 76 5.53 -16.62 -7.63
N ASP A 77 4.52 -15.75 -7.68
CA ASP A 77 4.19 -14.96 -8.87
C ASP A 77 4.96 -13.62 -8.93
N PHE A 78 5.46 -13.14 -7.79
CA PHE A 78 6.07 -11.83 -7.65
C PHE A 78 7.34 -11.91 -6.81
N SER A 79 8.33 -11.09 -7.16
CA SER A 79 9.56 -10.94 -6.39
C SER A 79 9.70 -9.49 -5.95
N PHE A 80 9.97 -9.29 -4.67
CA PHE A 80 10.08 -7.97 -4.07
C PHE A 80 11.50 -7.74 -3.55
N SER A 81 12.09 -6.60 -3.91
CA SER A 81 13.32 -6.10 -3.33
C SER A 81 13.10 -4.65 -2.92
N PHE A 82 13.40 -4.35 -1.67
CA PHE A 82 13.26 -3.01 -1.09
C PHE A 82 14.45 -2.64 -0.19
N THR A 83 15.55 -3.38 -0.25
CA THR A 83 16.75 -3.15 0.57
C THR A 83 17.35 -1.77 0.34
N ASP A 84 17.44 -1.35 -0.93
CA ASP A 84 17.88 -0.02 -1.34
C ASP A 84 17.03 1.08 -0.70
N MET A 85 15.71 0.95 -0.77
CA MET A 85 14.80 1.91 -0.15
C MET A 85 14.82 1.82 1.37
N ALA A 86 14.97 0.63 1.96
CA ALA A 86 15.13 0.45 3.40
C ALA A 86 16.33 1.23 3.93
N GLU A 87 17.48 1.13 3.25
CA GLU A 87 18.68 1.88 3.59
C GLU A 87 18.54 3.39 3.36
N LYS A 88 17.83 3.79 2.31
CA LYS A 88 17.70 5.19 1.91
C LYS A 88 16.71 5.97 2.77
N ILE A 89 15.50 5.45 2.98
CA ILE A 89 14.43 6.17 3.70
C ILE A 89 14.19 5.66 5.12
N GLY A 90 14.61 4.43 5.45
CA GLY A 90 14.32 3.78 6.73
C GLY A 90 15.21 4.20 7.90
N LYS A 91 16.43 4.70 7.65
CA LYS A 91 17.41 5.05 8.71
C LYS A 91 16.87 6.03 9.77
N GLU A 92 16.08 7.01 9.36
CA GLU A 92 15.50 8.01 10.27
C GLU A 92 14.11 7.59 10.79
N ASN A 93 13.40 6.74 10.05
CA ASN A 93 12.05 6.31 10.38
C ASN A 93 11.73 4.96 9.73
N TYR A 94 11.93 3.86 10.48
CA TYR A 94 11.66 2.50 10.00
C TYR A 94 10.19 2.24 9.69
N ASP A 95 9.26 3.02 10.27
CA ASP A 95 7.83 2.86 10.02
C ASP A 95 7.45 3.17 8.56
N LEU A 96 8.27 3.98 7.86
CA LEU A 96 8.13 4.24 6.43
C LEU A 96 8.31 2.97 5.57
N ILE A 97 9.09 1.99 6.05
CA ILE A 97 9.35 0.76 5.29
C ILE A 97 8.12 -0.13 5.27
N GLY A 98 7.39 -0.23 6.39
CA GLY A 98 6.12 -0.97 6.42
C GLY A 98 5.08 -0.38 5.45
N LEU A 99 4.97 0.95 5.43
CA LEU A 99 4.10 1.65 4.48
C LEU A 99 4.56 1.47 3.03
N TYR A 100 5.87 1.48 2.78
CA TYR A 100 6.43 1.21 1.46
C TYR A 100 6.10 -0.21 0.98
N MET A 101 6.22 -1.21 1.85
CA MET A 101 5.83 -2.61 1.56
C MET A 101 4.34 -2.70 1.21
N ALA A 102 3.47 -2.05 1.99
CA ALA A 102 2.04 -1.99 1.70
C ALA A 102 1.76 -1.36 0.32
N ALA A 103 2.47 -0.28 -0.03
CA ALA A 103 2.38 0.38 -1.32
C ALA A 103 2.88 -0.49 -2.49
N MET A 104 3.97 -1.25 -2.31
CA MET A 104 4.47 -2.20 -3.30
C MET A 104 3.44 -3.31 -3.56
N ALA A 105 2.88 -3.90 -2.50
CA ALA A 105 1.87 -4.94 -2.63
C ALA A 105 0.60 -4.41 -3.33
N LYS A 106 0.13 -3.21 -2.94
CA LYS A 106 -1.01 -2.55 -3.58
C LYS A 106 -0.78 -2.37 -5.08
N TYR A 107 0.30 -1.67 -5.45
CA TYR A 107 0.57 -1.37 -6.86
C TYR A 107 0.71 -2.65 -7.69
N THR A 108 1.42 -3.65 -7.15
CA THR A 108 1.62 -4.95 -7.81
C THR A 108 0.31 -5.65 -8.10
N LEU A 109 -0.60 -5.70 -7.13
CA LEU A 109 -1.88 -6.40 -7.26
C LEU A 109 -2.89 -5.66 -8.13
N GLU A 110 -2.86 -4.33 -8.15
CA GLU A 110 -3.69 -3.50 -9.02
C GLU A 110 -3.15 -3.46 -10.47
N ASN A 111 -1.84 -3.67 -10.67
CA ASN A 111 -1.17 -3.48 -11.96
C ASN A 111 -0.33 -4.71 -12.37
N LYS A 112 -0.88 -5.92 -12.21
CA LYS A 112 -0.15 -7.20 -12.37
C LYS A 112 0.70 -7.32 -13.64
N ALA A 113 0.22 -6.78 -14.77
CA ALA A 113 0.96 -6.81 -16.03
C ALA A 113 2.20 -5.89 -15.99
N ALA A 114 2.06 -4.66 -15.50
CA ALA A 114 3.15 -3.70 -15.35
C ALA A 114 4.09 -4.06 -14.20
N ALA A 115 3.61 -4.80 -13.21
CA ALA A 115 4.38 -5.21 -12.04
C ALA A 115 5.50 -6.22 -12.34
N LYS A 116 5.59 -6.72 -13.58
CA LYS A 116 6.75 -7.48 -14.07
C LYS A 116 8.01 -6.62 -14.14
N ASP A 117 7.87 -5.30 -14.29
CA ASP A 117 8.98 -4.36 -14.19
C ASP A 117 9.14 -3.91 -12.74
N THR A 118 10.22 -4.36 -12.10
CA THR A 118 10.53 -4.03 -10.70
C THR A 118 10.78 -2.54 -10.49
N LYS A 119 11.26 -1.81 -11.51
CA LYS A 119 11.43 -0.36 -11.44
C LYS A 119 10.07 0.35 -11.36
N GLN A 120 9.11 -0.11 -12.17
CA GLN A 120 7.73 0.41 -12.13
C GLN A 120 7.08 0.17 -10.77
N VAL A 121 7.28 -1.02 -10.18
CA VAL A 121 6.77 -1.30 -8.82
C VAL A 121 7.38 -0.35 -7.81
N LYS A 122 8.72 -0.19 -7.81
CA LYS A 122 9.40 0.68 -6.85
C LYS A 122 8.98 2.14 -6.98
N LEU A 123 8.90 2.65 -8.21
CA LEU A 123 8.55 4.05 -8.51
C LEU A 123 7.13 4.36 -8.03
N ASN A 124 6.17 3.54 -8.40
CA ASN A 124 4.77 3.79 -8.06
C ASN A 124 4.47 3.51 -6.57
N ALA A 125 5.15 2.55 -5.94
CA ALA A 125 5.09 2.36 -4.51
C ALA A 125 5.62 3.59 -3.74
N LEU A 126 6.68 4.22 -4.25
CA LEU A 126 7.25 5.42 -3.66
C LEU A 126 6.30 6.63 -3.83
N ILE A 127 5.66 6.75 -4.99
CA ILE A 127 4.60 7.75 -5.23
C ILE A 127 3.45 7.59 -4.23
N LEU A 128 2.96 6.35 -4.04
CA LEU A 128 1.90 6.05 -3.08
C LEU A 128 2.31 6.39 -1.64
N LEU A 129 3.54 6.04 -1.24
CA LEU A 129 4.08 6.41 0.07
C LEU A 129 4.17 7.92 0.25
N ILE A 130 4.68 8.63 -0.75
CA ILE A 130 4.78 10.10 -0.72
C ILE A 130 3.39 10.71 -0.54
N ASN A 131 2.41 10.31 -1.35
CA ASN A 131 1.03 10.79 -1.23
C ASN A 131 0.47 10.55 0.18
N TYR A 132 0.71 9.36 0.75
CA TYR A 132 0.28 9.05 2.11
C TYR A 132 0.94 9.98 3.13
N CYS A 133 2.24 10.23 3.03
CA CYS A 133 2.97 11.08 3.96
C CYS A 133 2.70 12.60 3.77
N GLU A 134 2.32 13.03 2.57
CA GLU A 134 1.94 14.44 2.29
C GLU A 134 0.56 14.77 2.85
N ASN A 135 -0.30 13.78 3.04
CA ASN A 135 -1.55 13.96 3.75
C ASN A 135 -1.28 14.23 5.24
N LYS A 136 -1.58 15.46 5.68
CA LYS A 136 -1.37 15.91 7.07
C LYS A 136 -2.19 15.11 8.09
N ASP A 137 -3.35 14.58 7.68
CA ASP A 137 -4.21 13.76 8.55
C ASP A 137 -3.57 12.41 8.89
N ASN A 138 -2.55 11.98 8.12
CA ASN A 138 -1.87 10.72 8.36
C ASN A 138 -0.78 10.80 9.44
N ASP A 139 -0.45 11.98 9.96
CA ASP A 139 0.45 12.19 11.11
C ASP A 139 1.74 11.34 11.10
N ILE A 140 2.41 11.27 9.95
CA ILE A 140 3.71 10.61 9.82
C ILE A 140 4.75 11.56 9.24
N ARG A 141 5.89 11.63 9.91
CA ARG A 141 7.02 12.43 9.45
C ARG A 141 7.84 11.68 8.41
N MET A 142 7.98 12.29 7.23
CA MET A 142 8.96 11.87 6.23
C MET A 142 10.40 12.02 6.76
N SER A 143 11.26 11.07 6.42
CA SER A 143 12.71 11.23 6.55
C SER A 143 13.24 12.30 5.61
N LYS A 144 14.43 12.86 5.87
CA LYS A 144 15.09 13.83 4.99
C LYS A 144 15.23 13.31 3.57
N GLN A 145 15.55 12.02 3.42
CA GLN A 145 15.70 11.40 2.11
C GLN A 145 14.36 11.25 1.40
N LEU A 146 13.28 10.87 2.11
CA LEU A 146 11.95 10.82 1.51
C LEU A 146 11.47 12.21 1.08
N LYS A 147 11.78 13.27 1.84
CA LYS A 147 11.49 14.66 1.43
C LYS A 147 12.19 15.04 0.12
N LYS A 148 13.47 14.71 -0.03
CA LYS A 148 14.21 14.94 -1.28
C LYS A 148 13.59 14.20 -2.46
N LEU A 149 13.11 12.97 -2.24
CA LEU A 149 12.39 12.20 -3.26
C LEU A 149 11.04 12.86 -3.61
N SER A 150 10.31 13.39 -2.61
CA SER A 150 9.10 14.21 -2.80
C SER A 150 9.37 15.43 -3.69
N GLU A 151 10.44 16.16 -3.40
CA GLU A 151 10.85 17.33 -4.19
C GLU A 151 11.23 16.93 -5.62
N ALA A 152 11.99 15.86 -5.81
CA ALA A 152 12.32 15.34 -7.13
C ALA A 152 11.07 14.93 -7.92
N ARG A 153 10.08 14.33 -7.26
CA ARG A 153 8.77 14.02 -7.87
C ARG A 153 8.06 15.27 -8.37
N SER A 154 8.03 16.34 -7.57
CA SER A 154 7.41 17.61 -7.98
C SER A 154 8.06 18.23 -9.22
N LYS A 155 9.32 17.87 -9.52
CA LYS A 155 10.10 18.32 -10.68
C LYS A 155 10.06 17.34 -11.86
N GLY A 156 9.42 16.18 -11.73
CA GLY A 156 9.44 15.12 -12.74
C GLY A 156 10.76 14.32 -12.80
N GLU A 157 11.56 14.36 -11.73
CA GLU A 157 12.92 13.78 -11.67
C GLU A 157 13.00 12.58 -10.72
N LEU A 158 11.86 12.07 -10.23
CA LEU A 158 11.83 11.04 -9.19
C LEU A 158 12.59 9.78 -9.60
N GLU A 159 12.31 9.23 -10.79
CA GLU A 159 12.94 7.99 -11.27
C GLU A 159 14.47 8.09 -11.31
N LYS A 160 15.02 9.26 -11.70
CA LYS A 160 16.47 9.53 -11.72
C LYS A 160 17.08 9.66 -10.32
N SER A 161 16.26 10.02 -9.34
CA SER A 161 16.68 10.32 -7.97
C SER A 161 16.56 9.11 -7.03
N MET A 162 15.96 8.02 -7.49
CA MET A 162 15.78 6.77 -6.74
C MET A 162 17.08 6.00 -6.56
#